data_AF-A0A536L8C2-F1
#
_entry.id   AF-A0A536L8C2-F1
#
_cell.length_a   1.000
_cell.length_b   1.000
_cell.length_c   1.000
_cell.angle_alpha   90.00
_cell.angle_beta   90.00
_cell.angle_gamma   90.00
#
_symmetry.space_group_name_H-M   'P 1'
#
loop_
_entity.id
_entity.type
_entity.pdbx_description
1 polymer ?
#
loop_
_entity_poly.entity_id
_entity_poly.type
_entity_poly.pdbx_seq_one_letter_code
_entity_poly.pdbx_strand_id
1 'polypeptide(L)'
;MQRLTEQLVASVTVLETVSQGVFITVSQYATTAAFAAIAVLTVRDWLATRDMSRMYLALAIGSLAAVSILGQVGKVLGPAFASASAYVTITVFLVSGLALLLFRHAVIPLKPRTLRLVVGIVVATGLLEIAVQAIFGRTAPRPLQLVAAAAFVLVWSGCVGEPSVRLWFAARRRTVVQRARMRALSLGYLAIVALLLAAIFTASLAAQPAFQIGFALATIAIVPLLYAGFVPPAWLRRTWRQSEEDKFQQATRDIVLFAADPGALAQRSLEWAIRLTGADAGLFLSGARTILATQGLAADDVATLQAAAAGAGGRTVIPLGGIPPRSVMMARLHVNDAAIVLLGGPFTPVFGTDEEAWLQQYAAMVST
;
A
#
# COMPACT_ATOMS: atom_id res chain seq x y z
N MET A 1 55.65 19.97 -20.76
CA MET A 1 54.21 19.85 -21.09
C MET A 1 53.63 18.50 -20.68
N GLN A 2 54.20 17.36 -21.10
CA GLN A 2 53.69 16.02 -20.77
C GLN A 2 53.46 15.75 -19.25
N ARG A 3 54.39 16.17 -18.37
CA ARG A 3 54.23 16.05 -16.91
C ARG A 3 53.08 16.90 -16.33
N LEU A 4 52.78 18.05 -16.92
CA LEU A 4 51.65 18.90 -16.50
C LEU A 4 50.32 18.26 -16.92
N THR A 5 50.28 17.64 -18.10
CA THR A 5 49.11 16.91 -18.58
C THR A 5 48.81 15.69 -17.71
N GLU A 6 49.84 14.91 -17.32
CA GLU A 6 49.70 13.78 -16.40
C GLU A 6 49.23 14.21 -15.00
N GLN A 7 49.76 15.31 -14.46
CA GLN A 7 49.32 15.86 -13.17
C GLN A 7 47.88 16.38 -13.20
N LEU A 8 47.45 17.01 -14.30
CA LEU A 8 46.07 17.46 -14.47
C LEU A 8 45.09 16.28 -14.55
N VAL A 9 45.42 15.23 -15.32
CA VAL A 9 44.59 14.02 -15.41
C VAL A 9 44.51 13.30 -14.06
N ALA A 10 45.62 13.20 -13.33
CA ALA A 10 45.62 12.65 -11.97
C ALA A 10 44.77 13.48 -11.00
N SER A 11 44.82 14.81 -11.09
CA SER A 11 44.02 15.69 -10.23
C SER A 11 42.52 15.59 -10.52
N VAL A 12 42.13 15.53 -11.80
CA VAL A 12 40.73 15.37 -12.22
C VAL A 12 40.18 14.02 -11.78
N THR A 13 40.92 12.94 -11.97
CA THR A 13 40.51 11.58 -11.55
C THR A 13 40.37 11.46 -10.02
N VAL A 14 41.24 12.12 -9.25
CA VAL A 14 41.11 12.22 -7.78
C VAL A 14 39.86 13.02 -7.40
N LEU A 15 39.58 14.14 -8.07
CA LEU A 15 38.39 14.95 -7.78
C LEU A 15 37.09 14.18 -8.10
N GLU A 16 37.05 13.47 -9.23
CA GLU A 16 35.91 12.64 -9.63
C GLU A 16 35.67 11.51 -8.63
N THR A 17 36.69 10.75 -8.26
CA THR A 17 36.57 9.65 -7.28
C THR A 17 36.12 10.13 -5.90
N VAL A 18 36.65 11.26 -5.41
CA VAL A 18 36.22 11.88 -4.15
C VAL A 18 34.75 12.32 -4.24
N SER A 19 34.35 12.99 -5.32
CA SER A 19 32.97 13.45 -5.51
C SER A 19 31.96 12.29 -5.57
N GLN A 20 32.31 11.19 -6.24
CA GLN A 20 31.49 9.99 -6.33
C GLN A 20 31.33 9.31 -4.97
N GLY A 21 32.42 9.15 -4.22
CA GLY A 21 32.40 8.57 -2.88
C GLY A 21 31.54 9.39 -1.90
N VAL A 22 31.64 10.71 -1.96
CA VAL A 22 30.80 11.63 -1.17
C VAL A 22 29.33 11.49 -1.57
N PHE A 23 29.01 11.51 -2.87
CA PHE A 23 27.64 11.38 -3.36
C PHE A 23 26.97 10.09 -2.87
N ILE A 24 27.65 8.95 -2.97
CA ILE A 24 27.13 7.65 -2.53
C ILE A 24 26.87 7.66 -1.03
N THR A 25 27.81 8.19 -0.25
CA THR A 25 27.71 8.26 1.22
C THR A 25 26.53 9.14 1.64
N VAL A 26 26.41 10.34 1.06
CA VAL A 26 25.30 11.26 1.33
C VAL A 26 23.96 10.63 0.93
N SER A 27 23.89 9.98 -0.22
CA SER A 27 22.68 9.30 -0.70
C SER A 27 22.23 8.19 0.23
N GLN A 28 23.17 7.41 0.78
CA GLN A 28 22.90 6.36 1.75
C GLN A 28 22.32 6.94 3.05
N TYR A 29 22.92 8.00 3.61
CA TYR A 29 22.40 8.65 4.81
C TYR A 29 21.04 9.29 4.57
N ALA A 30 20.85 9.98 3.44
CA ALA A 30 19.58 10.60 3.08
C ALA A 30 18.47 9.56 2.95
N THR A 31 18.76 8.42 2.32
CA THR A 31 17.84 7.30 2.19
C THR A 31 17.47 6.70 3.55
N THR A 32 18.46 6.42 4.41
CA THR A 32 18.21 5.90 5.76
C THR A 32 17.35 6.86 6.58
N ALA A 33 17.65 8.16 6.53
CA ALA A 33 16.86 9.19 7.19
C ALA A 33 15.43 9.24 6.65
N ALA A 34 15.24 9.11 5.34
CA ALA A 34 13.92 9.11 4.72
C ALA A 34 13.09 7.87 5.11
N PHE A 35 13.66 6.67 5.07
CA PHE A 35 12.96 5.46 5.55
C PHE A 35 12.60 5.57 7.03
N ALA A 36 13.50 6.09 7.87
CA ALA A 36 13.23 6.33 9.28
C ALA A 36 12.09 7.34 9.48
N ALA A 37 12.10 8.46 8.73
CA ALA A 37 11.03 9.46 8.79
C ALA A 37 9.67 8.88 8.38
N ILE A 38 9.62 8.13 7.26
CA ILE A 38 8.39 7.46 6.81
C ILE A 38 7.90 6.48 7.88
N ALA A 39 8.79 5.67 8.47
CA ALA A 39 8.46 4.73 9.53
C ALA A 39 7.89 5.41 10.78
N VAL A 40 8.47 6.52 11.22
CA VAL A 40 7.93 7.29 12.35
C VAL A 40 6.54 7.82 12.04
N LEU A 41 6.33 8.36 10.83
CA LEU A 41 5.03 8.89 10.43
C LEU A 41 3.96 7.80 10.34
N THR A 42 4.28 6.62 9.80
CA THR A 42 3.34 5.49 9.69
C THR A 42 3.02 4.88 11.05
N VAL A 43 4.01 4.75 11.94
CA VAL A 43 3.79 4.30 13.32
C VAL A 43 2.90 5.29 14.07
N ARG A 44 3.15 6.60 13.93
CA ARG A 44 2.31 7.64 14.54
C ARG A 44 0.86 7.57 14.04
N ASP A 45 0.67 7.40 12.73
CA ASP A 45 -0.67 7.26 12.12
C ASP A 45 -1.40 5.99 12.61
N TRP A 46 -0.67 4.88 12.75
CA TRP A 46 -1.20 3.66 13.35
C TRP A 46 -1.56 3.86 14.83
N LEU A 47 -0.71 4.49 15.63
CA LEU A 47 -0.99 4.74 17.05
C LEU A 47 -2.24 5.62 17.25
N ALA A 48 -2.49 6.56 16.34
CA ALA A 48 -3.66 7.43 16.37
C ALA A 48 -4.96 6.70 15.99
N THR A 49 -4.91 5.77 15.03
CA THR A 49 -6.11 5.10 14.49
C THR A 49 -6.36 3.70 15.06
N ARG A 50 -5.32 3.03 15.57
CA ARG A 50 -5.29 1.66 16.09
C ARG A 50 -5.86 0.59 15.15
N ASP A 51 -5.85 0.85 13.85
CA ASP A 51 -6.29 -0.10 12.83
C ASP A 51 -5.21 -1.17 12.57
N MET A 52 -5.62 -2.45 12.59
CA MET A 52 -4.74 -3.60 12.34
C MET A 52 -4.15 -3.58 10.93
N SER A 53 -4.88 -3.06 9.94
CA SER A 53 -4.37 -2.94 8.57
C SER A 53 -3.17 -1.98 8.51
N ARG A 54 -3.26 -0.85 9.23
CA ARG A 54 -2.17 0.14 9.33
C ARG A 54 -0.99 -0.35 10.16
N MET A 55 -1.23 -1.22 11.15
CA MET A 55 -0.17 -1.86 11.92
C MET A 55 0.79 -2.63 11.01
N TYR A 56 0.27 -3.45 10.10
CA TYR A 56 1.09 -4.26 9.21
C TYR A 56 1.91 -3.40 8.23
N LEU A 57 1.34 -2.31 7.76
CA LEU A 57 2.04 -1.32 6.94
C LEU A 57 3.18 -0.63 7.71
N ALA A 58 2.91 -0.21 8.95
CA ALA A 58 3.92 0.37 9.85
C ALA A 58 5.03 -0.64 10.17
N LEU A 59 4.68 -1.90 10.41
CA LEU A 59 5.63 -2.99 10.65
C LEU A 59 6.51 -3.25 9.43
N ALA A 60 5.94 -3.26 8.22
CA ALA A 60 6.68 -3.49 6.99
C ALA A 60 7.74 -2.41 6.75
N ILE A 61 7.34 -1.14 6.75
CA ILE A 61 8.26 -0.02 6.51
C ILE A 61 9.21 0.23 7.69
N GLY A 62 8.73 0.04 8.93
CA GLY A 62 9.54 0.15 10.14
C GLY A 62 10.65 -0.89 10.19
N SER A 63 10.36 -2.12 9.72
CA SER A 63 11.37 -3.17 9.61
C SER A 63 12.42 -2.84 8.53
N LEU A 64 12.02 -2.31 7.37
CA LEU A 64 12.98 -1.85 6.35
C LEU A 64 13.85 -0.68 6.85
N ALA A 65 13.26 0.27 7.58
CA ALA A 65 14.00 1.35 8.21
C ALA A 65 14.99 0.83 9.24
N ALA A 66 14.60 -0.13 10.08
CA ALA A 66 15.47 -0.77 11.06
C ALA A 66 16.65 -1.49 10.40
N VAL A 67 16.43 -2.23 9.30
CA VAL A 67 17.50 -2.85 8.51
C VAL A 67 18.46 -1.80 7.95
N SER A 68 17.93 -0.69 7.42
CA SER A 68 18.75 0.41 6.91
C SER A 68 19.63 1.03 8.00
N ILE A 69 19.06 1.29 9.19
CA ILE A 69 19.78 1.84 10.35
C ILE A 69 20.84 0.87 10.84
N LEU A 70 20.50 -0.41 11.04
CA LEU A 70 21.44 -1.45 11.45
C LEU A 70 22.62 -1.55 10.48
N GLY A 71 22.37 -1.43 9.17
CA GLY A 71 23.40 -1.38 8.14
C GLY A 71 24.35 -0.19 8.29
N GLN A 72 23.87 1.00 8.64
CA GLN A 72 24.74 2.17 8.88
C GLN A 72 25.53 2.03 10.19
N VAL A 73 24.86 1.60 11.26
CA VAL A 73 25.50 1.40 12.57
C VAL A 73 26.60 0.34 12.47
N GLY A 74 26.40 -0.72 11.69
CA GLY A 74 27.41 -1.75 11.43
C GLY A 74 28.66 -1.23 10.72
N LYS A 75 28.55 -0.22 9.85
CA LYS A 75 29.72 0.43 9.22
C LYS A 75 30.55 1.22 10.23
N VAL A 76 29.89 1.83 11.22
CA VAL A 76 30.55 2.68 12.23
C VAL A 76 31.14 1.85 13.37
N LEU A 77 30.39 0.88 13.89
CA LEU A 77 30.82 0.04 15.02
C LEU A 77 31.73 -1.13 14.61
N GLY A 78 31.88 -1.37 13.31
CA GLY A 78 32.82 -2.34 12.76
C GLY A 78 32.31 -3.78 12.65
N PRO A 79 33.18 -4.71 12.21
CA PRO A 79 32.76 -6.05 11.76
C PRO A 79 32.15 -6.94 12.84
N ALA A 80 32.54 -6.77 14.11
CA ALA A 80 32.02 -7.57 15.23
C ALA A 80 30.55 -7.25 15.53
N PHE A 81 30.17 -5.97 15.49
CA PHE A 81 28.76 -5.58 15.59
C PHE A 81 27.99 -6.01 14.35
N ALA A 82 28.58 -5.88 13.16
CA ALA A 82 27.94 -6.30 11.92
C ALA A 82 27.64 -7.81 11.89
N SER A 83 28.53 -8.66 12.42
CA SER A 83 28.26 -10.10 12.52
C SER A 83 27.21 -10.43 13.58
N ALA A 84 27.26 -9.79 14.74
CA ALA A 84 26.27 -10.02 15.81
C ALA A 84 24.86 -9.55 15.41
N SER A 85 24.76 -8.41 14.73
CA SER A 85 23.48 -7.85 14.26
C SER A 85 22.93 -8.53 12.99
N ALA A 86 23.69 -9.41 12.35
CA ALA A 86 23.25 -10.11 11.14
C ALA A 86 21.99 -10.95 11.38
N TYR A 87 21.91 -11.67 12.51
CA TYR A 87 20.75 -12.48 12.87
C TYR A 87 19.48 -11.65 13.04
N VAL A 88 19.61 -10.47 13.66
CA VAL A 88 18.52 -9.51 13.83
C VAL A 88 18.12 -8.95 12.47
N THR A 89 19.09 -8.58 11.63
CA THR A 89 18.87 -8.07 10.28
C THR A 89 18.10 -9.06 9.42
N ILE A 90 18.49 -10.35 9.40
CA ILE A 90 17.80 -11.43 8.67
C ILE A 90 16.34 -11.52 9.12
N THR A 91 16.11 -11.56 10.44
CA THR A 91 14.77 -11.71 11.02
C THR A 91 13.89 -10.51 10.69
N VAL A 92 14.38 -9.30 10.95
CA VAL A 92 13.63 -8.05 10.71
C VAL A 92 13.35 -7.87 9.21
N PHE A 93 14.30 -8.24 8.34
CA PHE A 93 14.09 -8.18 6.90
C PHE A 93 12.97 -9.14 6.45
N LEU A 94 12.93 -10.39 6.93
CA LEU A 94 11.84 -11.32 6.61
C LEU A 94 10.50 -10.84 7.19
N VAL A 95 10.50 -10.31 8.41
CA VAL A 95 9.31 -9.71 9.03
C VAL A 95 8.75 -8.59 8.16
N SER A 96 9.59 -7.78 7.51
CA SER A 96 9.11 -6.74 6.60
C SER A 96 8.26 -7.29 5.45
N GLY A 97 8.70 -8.39 4.84
CA GLY A 97 7.98 -9.03 3.74
C GLY A 97 6.70 -9.72 4.22
N LEU A 98 6.78 -10.44 5.34
CA LEU A 98 5.62 -11.09 5.95
C LEU A 98 4.56 -10.07 6.36
N ALA A 99 4.96 -8.92 6.91
CA ALA A 99 4.05 -7.85 7.30
C ALA A 99 3.25 -7.33 6.10
N LEU A 100 3.85 -7.17 4.92
CA LEU A 100 3.11 -6.75 3.72
C LEU A 100 2.11 -7.82 3.25
N LEU A 101 2.47 -9.10 3.39
CA LEU A 101 1.55 -10.20 3.10
C LEU A 101 0.38 -10.25 4.09
N LEU A 102 0.62 -9.96 5.37
CA LEU A 102 -0.42 -9.85 6.39
C LEU A 102 -1.33 -8.62 6.15
N PHE A 103 -0.77 -7.49 5.70
CA PHE A 103 -1.55 -6.36 5.22
C PHE A 103 -2.48 -6.77 4.08
N ARG A 104 -1.94 -7.49 3.07
CA ARG A 104 -2.76 -8.04 1.99
C ARG A 104 -3.81 -9.02 2.52
N HIS A 105 -3.51 -9.86 3.49
CA HIS A 105 -4.47 -10.78 4.09
C HIS A 105 -5.64 -10.03 4.77
N ALA A 106 -5.37 -8.90 5.40
CA ALA A 106 -6.39 -8.06 6.03
C ALA A 106 -7.36 -7.44 4.99
N VAL A 107 -6.85 -7.10 3.79
CA VAL A 107 -7.67 -6.49 2.72
C VAL A 107 -8.31 -7.53 1.79
N ILE A 108 -7.58 -8.60 1.50
CA ILE A 108 -7.98 -9.71 0.64
C ILE A 108 -7.61 -10.99 1.39
N PRO A 109 -8.58 -11.70 2.00
CA PRO A 109 -8.26 -12.86 2.82
C PRO A 109 -7.60 -13.98 1.99
N LEU A 110 -6.64 -14.65 2.61
CA LEU A 110 -6.05 -15.90 2.12
C LEU A 110 -6.78 -17.06 2.78
N LYS A 111 -6.77 -18.23 2.14
CA LYS A 111 -7.23 -19.46 2.80
C LYS A 111 -6.34 -19.72 4.04
N PRO A 112 -6.90 -20.12 5.19
CA PRO A 112 -6.13 -20.32 6.43
C PRO A 112 -4.97 -21.34 6.30
N ARG A 113 -5.12 -22.33 5.41
CA ARG A 113 -4.06 -23.30 5.10
C ARG A 113 -2.88 -22.65 4.36
N THR A 114 -3.17 -21.80 3.37
CA THR A 114 -2.15 -21.08 2.60
C THR A 114 -1.38 -20.10 3.49
N LEU A 115 -2.07 -19.36 4.37
CA LEU A 115 -1.41 -18.44 5.29
C LEU A 115 -0.43 -19.19 6.22
N ARG A 116 -0.87 -20.30 6.84
CA ARG A 116 0.00 -21.12 7.69
C ARG A 116 1.20 -21.69 6.94
N LEU A 117 0.99 -22.14 5.71
CA LEU A 117 2.07 -22.66 4.86
C LEU A 117 3.10 -21.56 4.54
N VAL A 118 2.66 -20.37 4.15
CA VAL A 118 3.57 -19.26 3.84
C VAL A 118 4.33 -18.80 5.08
N VAL A 119 3.65 -18.65 6.23
CA VAL A 119 4.32 -18.33 7.50
C VAL A 119 5.35 -19.40 7.85
N GLY A 120 5.00 -20.68 7.70
CA GLY A 120 5.93 -21.80 7.92
C GLY A 120 7.15 -21.73 7.01
N ILE A 121 6.97 -21.41 5.72
CA ILE A 121 8.07 -21.22 4.77
C ILE A 121 8.96 -20.05 5.17
N VAL A 122 8.38 -18.89 5.54
CA VAL A 122 9.16 -17.72 5.98
C VAL A 122 9.99 -18.03 7.22
N VAL A 123 9.40 -18.71 8.22
CA VAL A 123 10.10 -19.13 9.43
C VAL A 123 11.20 -20.14 9.11
N ALA A 124 10.91 -21.15 8.30
CA ALA A 124 11.90 -22.15 7.90
C ALA A 124 13.08 -21.53 7.15
N THR A 125 12.82 -20.58 6.25
CA THR A 125 13.88 -19.85 5.53
C THR A 125 14.73 -18.99 6.47
N GLY A 126 14.12 -18.30 7.44
CA GLY A 126 14.85 -17.55 8.45
C GLY A 126 15.73 -18.44 9.32
N LEU A 127 15.20 -19.58 9.78
CA LEU A 127 15.96 -20.57 10.54
C LEU A 127 17.09 -21.18 9.73
N LEU A 128 16.88 -21.46 8.44
CA LEU A 128 17.92 -21.97 7.54
C LEU A 128 19.09 -20.99 7.43
N GLU A 129 18.81 -19.71 7.15
CA GLU A 129 19.85 -18.67 7.05
C GLU A 129 20.63 -18.50 8.35
N ILE A 130 19.91 -18.41 9.47
CA ILE A 130 20.53 -18.31 10.80
C ILE A 130 21.39 -19.53 11.09
N ALA A 131 20.92 -20.75 10.79
CA ALA A 131 21.66 -21.97 11.02
C ALA A 131 22.92 -22.06 10.16
N VAL A 132 22.84 -21.71 8.87
CA VAL A 132 24.00 -21.68 7.98
C VAL A 132 25.05 -20.70 8.50
N GLN A 133 24.64 -19.50 8.92
CA GLN A 133 25.55 -18.49 9.46
C GLN A 133 26.13 -18.88 10.83
N ALA A 134 25.33 -19.46 11.73
CA ALA A 134 25.76 -19.82 13.07
C ALA A 134 26.69 -21.05 13.10
N ILE A 135 26.42 -22.07 12.28
CA ILE A 135 27.17 -23.33 12.28
C ILE A 135 28.45 -23.20 11.47
N PHE A 136 28.35 -22.61 10.28
CA PHE A 136 29.45 -22.61 9.31
C PHE A 136 30.06 -21.23 9.09
N GLY A 137 29.37 -20.14 9.43
CA GLY A 137 29.86 -18.78 9.20
C GLY A 137 30.37 -18.57 7.77
N ARG A 138 31.63 -18.12 7.64
CA ARG A 138 32.27 -17.88 6.33
C ARG A 138 32.78 -19.14 5.65
N THR A 139 32.87 -20.29 6.34
CA THR A 139 33.42 -21.54 5.80
C THR A 139 32.36 -22.48 5.23
N ALA A 140 31.09 -22.04 5.18
CA ALA A 140 30.01 -22.86 4.67
C ALA A 140 30.24 -23.27 3.20
N PRO A 141 29.83 -24.49 2.80
CA PRO A 141 29.91 -24.91 1.41
C PRO A 141 29.18 -23.92 0.50
N ARG A 142 29.84 -23.49 -0.59
CA ARG A 142 29.27 -22.59 -1.59
C ARG A 142 27.85 -22.95 -2.05
N PRO A 143 27.50 -24.22 -2.37
CA PRO A 143 26.13 -24.54 -2.79
C PRO A 143 25.11 -24.29 -1.67
N LEU A 144 25.46 -24.55 -0.41
CA LEU A 144 24.57 -24.32 0.72
C LEU A 144 24.32 -22.82 0.94
N GLN A 145 25.36 -21.99 0.84
CA GLN A 145 25.23 -20.53 0.91
C GLN A 145 24.33 -19.99 -0.22
N LEU A 146 24.52 -20.48 -1.44
CA LEU A 146 23.70 -20.08 -2.58
C LEU A 146 22.23 -20.48 -2.41
N VAL A 147 21.96 -21.70 -1.94
CA VAL A 147 20.58 -22.17 -1.70
C VAL A 147 19.90 -21.36 -0.60
N ALA A 148 20.59 -21.11 0.52
CA ALA A 148 20.05 -20.29 1.60
C ALA A 148 19.73 -18.87 1.10
N ALA A 149 20.69 -18.21 0.45
CA ALA A 149 20.53 -16.86 -0.05
C ALA A 149 19.43 -16.76 -1.12
N ALA A 150 19.36 -17.74 -2.04
CA ALA A 150 18.30 -17.80 -3.03
C ALA A 150 16.92 -18.01 -2.38
N ALA A 151 16.81 -18.91 -1.41
CA ALA A 151 15.57 -19.13 -0.67
C ALA A 151 15.13 -17.87 0.08
N PHE A 152 16.05 -17.19 0.76
CA PHE A 152 15.80 -15.93 1.46
C PHE A 152 15.23 -14.86 0.53
N VAL A 153 15.90 -14.63 -0.60
CA VAL A 153 15.50 -13.64 -1.60
C VAL A 153 14.17 -13.99 -2.24
N LEU A 154 13.97 -15.24 -2.67
CA LEU A 154 12.77 -15.67 -3.36
C LEU A 154 11.55 -15.63 -2.45
N VAL A 155 11.69 -16.10 -1.20
CA VAL A 155 10.60 -16.09 -0.22
C VAL A 155 10.21 -14.66 0.14
N TRP A 156 11.19 -13.79 0.42
CA TRP A 156 10.91 -12.38 0.69
C TRP A 156 10.28 -11.67 -0.53
N SER A 157 10.83 -11.89 -1.72
CA SER A 157 10.31 -11.31 -2.96
C SER A 157 8.90 -11.80 -3.28
N GLY A 158 8.58 -13.06 -2.98
CA GLY A 158 7.23 -13.59 -3.09
C GLY A 158 6.27 -12.93 -2.09
N CYS A 159 6.69 -12.76 -0.83
CA CYS A 159 5.91 -12.13 0.22
C CYS A 159 5.66 -10.63 -0.04
N VAL A 160 6.55 -9.95 -0.76
CA VAL A 160 6.38 -8.53 -1.11
C VAL A 160 5.71 -8.35 -2.47
N GLY A 161 6.15 -9.14 -3.46
CA GLY A 161 5.73 -9.05 -4.86
C GLY A 161 4.29 -9.48 -5.08
N GLU A 162 3.84 -10.62 -4.53
CA GLU A 162 2.45 -11.08 -4.69
C GLU A 162 1.45 -10.05 -4.15
N PRO A 163 1.62 -9.52 -2.92
CA PRO A 163 0.77 -8.45 -2.41
C PRO A 163 0.79 -7.21 -3.29
N SER A 164 1.98 -6.76 -3.70
CA SER A 164 2.12 -5.53 -4.48
C SER A 164 1.41 -5.62 -5.84
N VAL A 165 1.56 -6.75 -6.54
CA VAL A 165 0.87 -6.98 -7.82
C VAL A 165 -0.65 -7.08 -7.62
N ARG A 166 -1.11 -7.79 -6.57
CA ARG A 166 -2.55 -7.89 -6.30
C ARG A 166 -3.17 -6.56 -5.89
N LEU A 167 -2.50 -5.79 -5.06
CA LEU A 167 -2.93 -4.45 -4.66
C LEU A 167 -3.01 -3.52 -5.89
N TRP A 168 -2.04 -3.61 -6.81
CA TRP A 168 -2.08 -2.88 -8.07
C TRP A 168 -3.34 -3.17 -8.90
N PHE A 169 -3.71 -4.44 -9.04
CA PHE A 169 -4.93 -4.81 -9.75
C PHE A 169 -6.20 -4.42 -8.99
N ALA A 170 -6.22 -4.58 -7.67
CA ALA A 170 -7.34 -4.19 -6.81
C ALA A 170 -7.58 -2.67 -6.81
N ALA A 171 -6.54 -1.86 -7.02
CA ALA A 171 -6.64 -0.40 -7.09
C ALA A 171 -7.57 0.10 -8.22
N ARG A 172 -7.80 -0.70 -9.27
CA ARG A 172 -8.62 -0.30 -10.44
C ARG A 172 -10.07 0.04 -10.08
N ARG A 173 -10.61 -0.53 -9.01
CA ARG A 173 -12.00 -0.34 -8.58
C ARG A 173 -12.17 0.67 -7.43
N ARG A 174 -11.13 1.44 -7.12
CA ARG A 174 -11.13 2.42 -6.02
C ARG A 174 -11.37 3.84 -6.51
N THR A 175 -11.80 4.69 -5.57
CA THR A 175 -11.72 6.15 -5.65
C THR A 175 -10.31 6.57 -6.07
N VAL A 176 -10.18 7.67 -6.80
CA VAL A 176 -8.95 8.11 -7.45
C VAL A 176 -7.84 8.30 -6.43
N VAL A 177 -8.13 8.88 -5.26
CA VAL A 177 -7.15 9.08 -4.18
C VAL A 177 -6.66 7.74 -3.64
N GLN A 178 -7.56 6.81 -3.32
CA GLN A 178 -7.19 5.49 -2.81
C GLN A 178 -6.44 4.66 -3.86
N ARG A 179 -6.87 4.74 -5.14
CA ARG A 179 -6.19 4.10 -6.27
C ARG A 179 -4.78 4.61 -6.43
N ALA A 180 -4.58 5.92 -6.42
CA ALA A 180 -3.27 6.53 -6.57
C ALA A 180 -2.35 6.15 -5.39
N ARG A 181 -2.87 6.18 -4.16
CA ARG A 181 -2.16 5.74 -2.95
C ARG A 181 -1.73 4.27 -3.05
N MET A 182 -2.65 3.36 -3.39
CA MET A 182 -2.35 1.93 -3.54
C MET A 182 -1.35 1.67 -4.67
N ARG A 183 -1.44 2.40 -5.78
CA ARG A 183 -0.49 2.28 -6.91
C ARG A 183 0.90 2.78 -6.53
N ALA A 184 1.00 3.92 -5.84
CA ALA A 184 2.27 4.46 -5.35
C ALA A 184 2.94 3.48 -4.37
N LEU A 185 2.17 2.93 -3.43
CA LEU A 185 2.63 1.90 -2.50
C LEU A 185 3.14 0.65 -3.24
N SER A 186 2.34 0.13 -4.18
CA SER A 186 2.67 -1.07 -4.95
C SER A 186 3.92 -0.86 -5.82
N LEU A 187 4.04 0.30 -6.47
CA LEU A 187 5.21 0.66 -7.27
C LEU A 187 6.46 0.79 -6.40
N GLY A 188 6.35 1.42 -5.23
CA GLY A 188 7.47 1.55 -4.29
C GLY A 188 8.01 0.18 -3.86
N TYR A 189 7.14 -0.74 -3.44
CA TYR A 189 7.57 -2.09 -3.05
C TYR A 189 8.06 -2.95 -4.21
N LEU A 190 7.41 -2.89 -5.39
CA LEU A 190 7.90 -3.58 -6.58
C LEU A 190 9.26 -3.06 -7.03
N ALA A 191 9.51 -1.76 -6.90
CA ALA A 191 10.81 -1.17 -7.17
C ALA A 191 11.88 -1.65 -6.18
N ILE A 192 11.56 -1.84 -4.89
CA ILE A 192 12.49 -2.46 -3.93
C ILE A 192 12.81 -3.90 -4.35
N VAL A 193 11.79 -4.70 -4.70
CA VAL A 193 12.01 -6.08 -5.18
C VAL A 193 12.89 -6.09 -6.43
N ALA A 194 12.60 -5.24 -7.42
CA ALA A 194 13.39 -5.12 -8.63
C ALA A 194 14.84 -4.71 -8.34
N LEU A 195 15.04 -3.74 -7.44
CA LEU A 195 16.36 -3.28 -7.03
C LEU A 195 17.15 -4.41 -6.33
N LEU A 196 16.50 -5.17 -5.44
CA LEU A 196 17.12 -6.29 -4.74
C LEU A 196 17.51 -7.41 -5.72
N LEU A 197 16.64 -7.76 -6.66
CA LEU A 197 16.95 -8.76 -7.69
C LEU A 197 18.10 -8.26 -8.59
N ALA A 198 18.05 -6.99 -9.02
CA ALA A 198 19.13 -6.39 -9.79
C ALA A 198 20.46 -6.48 -9.03
N ALA A 199 20.49 -6.19 -7.73
CA ALA A 199 21.71 -6.24 -6.92
C ALA A 199 22.38 -7.62 -6.96
N ILE A 200 21.57 -8.68 -7.00
CA ILE A 200 22.05 -10.07 -7.04
C ILE A 200 22.58 -10.42 -8.43
N PHE A 201 21.83 -10.10 -9.48
CA PHE A 201 22.23 -10.43 -10.86
C PHE A 201 23.41 -9.59 -11.35
N THR A 202 23.58 -8.37 -10.83
CA THR A 202 24.67 -7.47 -11.19
C THR A 202 25.79 -7.43 -10.15
N ALA A 203 25.88 -8.44 -9.28
CA ALA A 203 26.87 -8.46 -8.20
C ALA A 203 28.33 -8.35 -8.71
N SER A 204 28.63 -8.91 -9.88
CA SER A 204 29.96 -8.79 -10.53
C SER A 204 30.29 -7.35 -10.96
N LEU A 205 29.28 -6.50 -11.15
CA LEU A 205 29.39 -5.11 -11.58
C LEU A 205 29.32 -4.14 -10.39
N ALA A 206 29.17 -4.64 -9.16
CA ALA A 206 28.99 -3.81 -7.96
C ALA A 206 30.18 -2.90 -7.65
N ALA A 207 31.39 -3.23 -8.15
CA ALA A 207 32.58 -2.39 -8.02
C ALA A 207 32.59 -1.20 -9.00
N GLN A 208 31.74 -1.21 -10.04
CA GLN A 208 31.71 -0.15 -11.04
C GLN A 208 30.96 1.10 -10.50
N PRO A 209 31.55 2.30 -10.57
CA PRO A 209 30.94 3.53 -10.04
C PRO A 209 29.56 3.83 -10.64
N ALA A 210 29.40 3.61 -11.95
CA ALA A 210 28.13 3.83 -12.64
C ALA A 210 26.99 3.00 -12.05
N PHE A 211 27.25 1.74 -11.68
CA PHE A 211 26.27 0.88 -11.02
C PHE A 211 25.94 1.40 -9.62
N GLN A 212 26.94 1.76 -8.82
CA GLN A 212 26.70 2.29 -7.47
C GLN A 212 25.85 3.58 -7.48
N ILE A 213 26.13 4.49 -8.41
CA ILE A 213 25.36 5.72 -8.62
C ILE A 213 23.93 5.38 -9.08
N GLY A 214 23.78 4.46 -10.03
CA GLY A 214 22.46 4.02 -10.52
C GLY A 214 21.60 3.44 -9.40
N PHE A 215 22.15 2.60 -8.53
CA PHE A 215 21.47 2.06 -7.36
C PHE A 215 21.11 3.14 -6.34
N ALA A 216 22.01 4.09 -6.09
CA ALA A 216 21.74 5.22 -5.20
C ALA A 216 20.55 6.06 -5.70
N LEU A 217 20.55 6.42 -6.99
CA LEU A 217 19.47 7.19 -7.62
C LEU A 217 18.15 6.41 -7.63
N ALA A 218 18.17 5.12 -7.96
CA ALA A 218 16.99 4.27 -7.93
C ALA A 218 16.40 4.21 -6.52
N THR A 219 17.24 4.08 -5.49
CA THR A 219 16.77 4.05 -4.10
C THR A 219 16.16 5.37 -3.67
N ILE A 220 16.77 6.51 -4.05
CA ILE A 220 16.21 7.85 -3.82
C ILE A 220 14.85 7.99 -4.51
N ALA A 221 14.68 7.47 -5.72
CA ALA A 221 13.41 7.52 -6.46
C ALA A 221 12.29 6.67 -5.83
N ILE A 222 12.63 5.62 -5.08
CA ILE A 222 11.66 4.78 -4.36
C ILE A 222 11.03 5.54 -3.17
N VAL A 223 11.81 6.36 -2.47
CA VAL A 223 11.37 7.11 -1.29
C VAL A 223 10.08 7.93 -1.54
N PRO A 224 9.98 8.80 -2.57
CA PRO A 224 8.77 9.59 -2.79
C PRO A 224 7.56 8.72 -3.17
N LEU A 225 7.76 7.57 -3.83
CA LEU A 225 6.68 6.62 -4.13
C LEU A 225 6.11 6.02 -2.85
N LEU A 226 6.99 5.57 -1.94
CA LEU A 226 6.57 5.06 -0.64
C LEU A 226 5.92 6.16 0.21
N TYR A 227 6.52 7.35 0.27
CA TYR A 227 5.95 8.49 0.99
C TYR A 227 4.54 8.84 0.50
N ALA A 228 4.33 8.92 -0.81
CA ALA A 228 3.01 9.15 -1.41
C ALA A 228 2.02 8.01 -1.11
N GLY A 229 2.48 6.76 -1.02
CA GLY A 229 1.67 5.60 -0.65
C GLY A 229 1.26 5.57 0.83
N PHE A 230 2.15 5.98 1.73
CA PHE A 230 1.88 5.91 3.17
C PHE A 230 1.21 7.19 3.72
N VAL A 231 1.78 8.35 3.39
CA VAL A 231 1.41 9.67 3.95
C VAL A 231 1.34 10.68 2.79
N PRO A 232 0.30 10.61 1.94
CA PRO A 232 0.20 11.50 0.78
C PRO A 232 0.10 12.97 1.22
N PRO A 233 0.99 13.86 0.73
CA PRO A 233 0.98 15.26 1.13
C PRO A 233 -0.31 15.95 0.67
N ALA A 234 -0.69 17.01 1.38
CA ALA A 234 -1.99 17.67 1.15
C ALA A 234 -2.17 18.17 -0.29
N TRP A 235 -1.12 18.70 -0.92
CA TRP A 235 -1.17 19.14 -2.32
C TRP A 235 -1.43 17.97 -3.28
N LEU A 236 -0.82 16.81 -3.04
CA LEU A 236 -0.98 15.64 -3.89
C LEU A 236 -2.39 15.05 -3.74
N ARG A 237 -2.92 15.04 -2.51
CA ARG A 237 -4.33 14.71 -2.27
C ARG A 237 -5.27 15.66 -3.00
N ARG A 238 -4.98 16.97 -3.02
CA ARG A 238 -5.79 17.95 -3.77
C ARG A 238 -5.79 17.64 -5.28
N THR A 239 -4.63 17.41 -5.87
CA THR A 239 -4.53 17.08 -7.31
C THR A 239 -5.24 15.77 -7.65
N TRP A 240 -5.12 14.74 -6.80
CA TRP A 240 -5.86 13.50 -7.01
C TRP A 240 -7.39 13.68 -6.89
N ARG A 241 -7.83 14.56 -5.97
CA ARG A 241 -9.24 14.89 -5.73
C ARG A 241 -9.88 15.73 -6.84
N GLN A 242 -9.11 16.51 -7.61
CA GLN A 242 -9.67 17.33 -8.71
C GLN A 242 -10.50 16.49 -9.70
N SER A 243 -9.99 15.32 -10.09
CA SER A 243 -10.70 14.44 -11.02
C SER A 243 -11.97 13.77 -10.46
N GLU A 244 -12.18 13.85 -9.14
CA GLU A 244 -13.41 13.38 -8.47
C GLU A 244 -14.42 14.52 -8.32
N GLU A 245 -13.93 15.73 -8.04
CA GLU A 245 -14.73 16.95 -8.03
C GLU A 245 -15.40 17.20 -9.40
N ASP A 246 -14.67 17.00 -10.50
CA ASP A 246 -15.23 17.14 -11.86
C ASP A 246 -16.39 16.16 -12.11
N LYS A 247 -16.30 14.93 -11.57
CA LYS A 247 -17.36 13.92 -11.69
C LYS A 247 -18.56 14.26 -10.81
N PHE A 248 -18.31 14.83 -9.63
CA PHE A 248 -19.37 15.31 -8.74
C PHE A 248 -20.14 16.45 -9.40
N GLN A 249 -19.45 17.44 -9.96
CA GLN A 249 -20.08 18.54 -10.72
C GLN A 249 -20.89 18.04 -11.92
N GLN A 250 -20.39 17.01 -12.62
CA GLN A 250 -21.12 16.38 -13.73
C GLN A 250 -22.38 15.65 -13.25
N ALA A 251 -22.29 14.87 -12.16
CA ALA A 251 -23.43 14.19 -11.58
C ALA A 251 -24.51 15.18 -11.11
N THR A 252 -24.13 16.32 -10.53
CA THR A 252 -25.07 17.39 -10.14
C THR A 252 -25.80 17.96 -11.36
N ARG A 253 -25.09 18.22 -12.47
CA ARG A 253 -25.72 18.72 -13.71
C ARG A 253 -26.73 17.73 -14.27
N ASP A 254 -26.39 16.45 -14.29
CA ASP A 254 -27.27 15.40 -14.83
C ASP A 254 -28.56 15.26 -13.99
N ILE A 255 -28.49 15.31 -12.66
CA ILE A 255 -29.67 15.22 -11.77
C ILE A 255 -30.65 16.37 -12.02
N VAL A 256 -30.14 17.60 -12.11
CA VAL A 256 -30.97 18.80 -12.34
C VAL A 256 -31.71 18.73 -13.69
N LEU A 257 -31.14 18.04 -14.68
CA LEU A 257 -31.77 17.87 -16.00
C LEU A 257 -32.94 16.86 -16.00
N PHE A 258 -33.03 15.95 -15.03
CA PHE A 258 -34.04 14.88 -14.98
C PHE A 258 -35.04 15.01 -13.81
N ALA A 259 -35.15 16.19 -13.20
CA ALA A 259 -35.98 16.44 -12.02
C ALA A 259 -37.51 16.17 -12.19
N ALA A 260 -37.99 15.93 -13.42
CA ALA A 260 -39.42 15.79 -13.71
C ALA A 260 -39.99 14.37 -13.48
N ASP A 261 -39.18 13.31 -13.45
CA ASP A 261 -39.61 11.93 -13.20
C ASP A 261 -38.91 11.33 -11.97
N PRO A 262 -39.63 11.10 -10.86
CA PRO A 262 -39.07 10.53 -9.63
C PRO A 262 -38.42 9.16 -9.79
N GLY A 263 -38.93 8.32 -10.70
CA GLY A 263 -38.38 6.98 -10.93
C GLY A 263 -37.05 7.04 -11.69
N ALA A 264 -37.01 7.82 -12.77
CA ALA A 264 -35.77 8.08 -13.51
C ALA A 264 -34.71 8.76 -12.64
N LEU A 265 -35.12 9.72 -11.79
CA LEU A 265 -34.24 10.39 -10.83
C LEU A 265 -33.63 9.37 -9.86
N ALA A 266 -34.45 8.53 -9.21
CA ALA A 266 -33.96 7.51 -8.27
C ALA A 266 -32.97 6.53 -8.93
N GLN A 267 -33.26 6.09 -10.16
CA GLN A 267 -32.40 5.15 -10.88
C GLN A 267 -31.05 5.79 -11.29
N ARG A 268 -31.06 7.02 -11.79
CA ARG A 268 -29.83 7.75 -12.14
C ARG A 268 -29.03 8.16 -10.91
N SER A 269 -29.71 8.56 -9.85
CA SER A 269 -29.08 8.89 -8.58
C SER A 269 -28.37 7.67 -7.98
N LEU A 270 -29.01 6.50 -8.06
CA LEU A 270 -28.40 5.24 -7.63
C LEU A 270 -27.20 4.87 -8.50
N GLU A 271 -27.29 5.01 -9.82
CA GLU A 271 -26.20 4.73 -10.76
C GLU A 271 -24.95 5.58 -10.46
N TRP A 272 -25.14 6.88 -10.24
CA TRP A 272 -24.05 7.78 -9.88
C TRP A 272 -23.51 7.48 -8.48
N ALA A 273 -24.37 7.23 -7.50
CA ALA A 273 -23.94 6.87 -6.14
C ALA A 273 -23.06 5.60 -6.13
N ILE A 274 -23.42 4.57 -6.91
CA ILE A 274 -22.63 3.35 -7.08
C ILE A 274 -21.27 3.68 -7.75
N ARG A 275 -21.26 4.48 -8.82
CA ARG A 275 -20.03 4.86 -9.54
C ARG A 275 -19.08 5.74 -8.71
N LEU A 276 -19.63 6.66 -7.91
CA LEU A 276 -18.87 7.60 -7.08
C LEU A 276 -18.24 6.92 -5.87
N THR A 277 -18.99 6.06 -5.18
CA THR A 277 -18.53 5.35 -3.97
C THR A 277 -17.77 4.06 -4.30
N GLY A 278 -17.88 3.55 -5.53
CA GLY A 278 -17.31 2.25 -5.92
C GLY A 278 -18.02 1.08 -5.26
N ALA A 279 -19.30 1.24 -4.90
CA ALA A 279 -20.15 0.14 -4.44
C ALA A 279 -20.33 -0.89 -5.58
N ASP A 280 -20.59 -2.16 -5.22
CA ASP A 280 -20.85 -3.20 -6.22
C ASP A 280 -22.32 -3.20 -6.65
N ALA A 281 -23.21 -2.81 -5.74
CA ALA A 281 -24.65 -2.79 -5.94
C ALA A 281 -25.32 -1.82 -4.97
N GLY A 282 -26.60 -1.53 -5.17
CA GLY A 282 -27.37 -0.70 -4.26
C GLY A 282 -28.84 -0.65 -4.60
N LEU A 283 -29.60 0.01 -3.72
CA LEU A 283 -31.02 0.29 -3.89
C LEU A 283 -31.35 1.71 -3.41
N PHE A 284 -32.44 2.24 -3.95
CA PHE A 284 -33.03 3.51 -3.55
C PHE A 284 -34.37 3.22 -2.87
N LEU A 285 -34.53 3.67 -1.63
CA LEU A 285 -35.75 3.54 -0.84
C LEU A 285 -36.50 4.87 -0.79
N SER A 286 -37.82 4.78 -0.84
CA SER A 286 -38.75 5.82 -0.41
C SER A 286 -39.43 5.35 0.86
N GLY A 287 -39.20 6.05 1.97
CA GLY A 287 -39.55 5.55 3.31
C GLY A 287 -38.83 4.24 3.67
N ALA A 288 -39.32 3.57 4.71
CA ALA A 288 -38.66 2.37 5.25
C ALA A 288 -38.80 1.08 4.41
N ARG A 289 -39.68 1.04 3.39
CA ARG A 289 -40.05 -0.22 2.71
C ARG A 289 -40.23 -0.16 1.19
N THR A 290 -40.45 1.01 0.60
CA THR A 290 -40.75 1.09 -0.84
C THR A 290 -39.46 1.24 -1.62
N ILE A 291 -39.18 0.29 -2.52
CA ILE A 291 -38.00 0.34 -3.39
C ILE A 291 -38.37 1.12 -4.65
N LEU A 292 -37.66 2.22 -4.92
CA LEU A 292 -37.83 3.01 -6.15
C LEU A 292 -36.87 2.58 -7.26
N ALA A 293 -35.68 2.11 -6.89
CA ALA A 293 -34.68 1.62 -7.85
C ALA A 293 -33.76 0.57 -7.22
N THR A 294 -33.28 -0.35 -8.04
CA THR A 294 -32.26 -1.35 -7.67
C THR A 294 -31.22 -1.45 -8.78
N GLN A 295 -29.96 -1.66 -8.42
CA GLN A 295 -28.90 -1.88 -9.40
C GLN A 295 -27.88 -2.89 -8.87
N GLY A 296 -27.59 -3.91 -9.67
CA GLY A 296 -26.58 -4.92 -9.38
C GLY A 296 -26.90 -5.88 -8.22
N LEU A 297 -28.14 -5.88 -7.71
CA LEU A 297 -28.54 -6.69 -6.55
C LEU A 297 -29.11 -8.05 -6.96
N ALA A 298 -28.66 -9.11 -6.27
CA ALA A 298 -29.36 -10.40 -6.25
C ALA A 298 -30.58 -10.34 -5.30
N ALA A 299 -31.57 -11.20 -5.52
CA ALA A 299 -32.81 -11.21 -4.74
C ALA A 299 -32.57 -11.33 -3.21
N ASP A 300 -31.60 -12.15 -2.80
CA ASP A 300 -31.23 -12.36 -1.39
C ASP A 300 -30.54 -11.13 -0.76
N ASP A 301 -29.82 -10.34 -1.57
CA ASP A 301 -29.13 -9.13 -1.11
C ASP A 301 -30.12 -7.98 -0.86
N VAL A 302 -31.27 -7.94 -1.57
CA VAL A 302 -32.32 -6.92 -1.37
C VAL A 302 -32.92 -7.00 0.04
N ALA A 303 -33.32 -8.19 0.47
CA ALA A 303 -33.90 -8.40 1.80
C ALA A 303 -32.89 -8.06 2.91
N THR A 304 -31.62 -8.41 2.70
CA THR A 304 -30.52 -8.10 3.62
C THR A 304 -30.30 -6.59 3.76
N LEU A 305 -30.31 -5.86 2.64
CA LEU A 305 -30.14 -4.40 2.64
C LEU A 305 -31.34 -3.68 3.27
N GLN A 306 -32.56 -4.14 3.03
CA GLN A 306 -33.76 -3.57 3.67
C GLN A 306 -33.75 -3.78 5.19
N ALA A 307 -33.35 -4.97 5.65
CA ALA A 307 -33.21 -5.25 7.08
C ALA A 307 -32.13 -4.37 7.72
N ALA A 308 -31.00 -4.17 7.05
CA ALA A 308 -29.94 -3.26 7.49
C ALA A 308 -30.43 -1.80 7.52
N ALA A 309 -31.22 -1.37 6.53
CA ALA A 309 -31.86 -0.05 6.46
C ALA A 309 -32.78 0.22 7.65
N ALA A 310 -33.62 -0.76 8.00
CA ALA A 310 -34.54 -0.65 9.12
C ALA A 310 -33.82 -0.63 10.49
N GLY A 311 -32.74 -1.40 10.65
CA GLY A 311 -31.98 -1.51 11.90
C GLY A 311 -30.90 -0.45 12.12
N ALA A 312 -30.72 0.48 11.19
CA ALA A 312 -29.57 1.39 11.16
C ALA A 312 -29.47 2.37 12.34
N GLY A 313 -30.60 2.79 12.91
CA GLY A 313 -30.65 3.71 14.06
C GLY A 313 -29.91 5.03 13.88
N GLY A 314 -29.65 5.47 12.63
CA GLY A 314 -28.87 6.68 12.32
C GLY A 314 -27.40 6.42 11.91
N ARG A 315 -26.94 5.17 11.88
CA ARG A 315 -25.60 4.82 11.38
C ARG A 315 -25.54 4.88 9.86
N THR A 316 -24.57 5.62 9.34
CA THR A 316 -24.31 5.71 7.89
C THR A 316 -23.58 4.48 7.35
N VAL A 317 -22.81 3.76 8.18
CA VAL A 317 -22.13 2.52 7.77
C VAL A 317 -22.44 1.39 8.74
N ILE A 318 -22.87 0.25 8.19
CA ILE A 318 -23.27 -0.95 8.93
C ILE A 318 -22.44 -2.14 8.44
N PRO A 319 -21.62 -2.78 9.30
CA PRO A 319 -20.94 -4.00 8.93
C PRO A 319 -21.97 -5.15 8.85
N LEU A 320 -22.01 -5.86 7.72
CA LEU A 320 -22.80 -7.09 7.56
C LEU A 320 -22.05 -8.33 8.05
N GLY A 321 -20.75 -8.21 8.33
CA GLY A 321 -19.89 -9.34 8.67
C GLY A 321 -19.59 -10.22 7.46
N GLY A 322 -19.20 -11.47 7.72
CA GLY A 322 -18.83 -12.45 6.70
C GLY A 322 -17.34 -12.45 6.32
N ILE A 323 -16.94 -13.43 5.50
CA ILE A 323 -15.60 -13.56 4.93
C ILE A 323 -15.77 -13.74 3.41
N PRO A 324 -15.47 -12.72 2.59
CA PRO A 324 -14.91 -11.40 2.94
C PRO A 324 -15.92 -10.51 3.68
N PRO A 325 -15.46 -9.60 4.55
CA PRO A 325 -16.34 -8.68 5.26
C PRO A 325 -17.06 -7.75 4.27
N ARG A 326 -18.39 -7.72 4.32
CA ARG A 326 -19.24 -6.78 3.56
C ARG A 326 -19.72 -5.68 4.50
N SER A 327 -19.92 -4.48 3.96
CA SER A 327 -20.54 -3.37 4.68
C SER A 327 -21.65 -2.75 3.85
N VAL A 328 -22.65 -2.20 4.51
CA VAL A 328 -23.69 -1.36 3.91
C VAL A 328 -23.39 0.08 4.24
N MET A 329 -23.60 0.95 3.28
CA MET A 329 -23.55 2.38 3.44
C MET A 329 -24.90 3.00 3.11
N MET A 330 -25.30 4.00 3.89
CA MET A 330 -26.63 4.55 3.83
C MET A 330 -26.61 6.05 4.02
N ALA A 331 -27.11 6.76 3.02
CA ALA A 331 -27.43 8.17 3.16
C ALA A 331 -28.94 8.34 3.13
N ARG A 332 -29.47 8.91 4.22
CA ARG A 332 -30.86 9.32 4.30
C ARG A 332 -31.02 10.70 3.68
N LEU A 333 -32.05 10.84 2.85
CA LEU A 333 -32.50 12.09 2.29
C LEU A 333 -33.52 12.69 3.26
N HIS A 334 -33.34 13.95 3.63
CA HIS A 334 -34.27 14.62 4.56
C HIS A 334 -35.67 14.80 3.96
N VAL A 335 -35.76 14.88 2.64
CA VAL A 335 -37.02 14.99 1.92
C VAL A 335 -37.59 13.59 1.67
N ASN A 336 -38.83 13.37 2.13
CA ASN A 336 -39.62 12.15 1.97
C ASN A 336 -39.12 10.87 2.66
N ASP A 337 -38.27 10.98 3.68
CA ASP A 337 -37.69 9.82 4.42
C ASP A 337 -37.07 8.77 3.48
N ALA A 338 -36.54 9.23 2.34
CA ALA A 338 -35.91 8.40 1.34
C ALA A 338 -34.47 8.04 1.74
N ALA A 339 -33.93 6.94 1.21
CA ALA A 339 -32.57 6.53 1.51
C ALA A 339 -31.89 5.86 0.32
N ILE A 340 -30.64 6.23 0.04
CA ILE A 340 -29.76 5.48 -0.86
C ILE A 340 -28.98 4.49 0.00
N VAL A 341 -29.12 3.21 -0.31
CA VAL A 341 -28.47 2.11 0.42
C VAL A 341 -27.54 1.38 -0.53
N LEU A 342 -26.24 1.42 -0.25
CA LEU A 342 -25.18 0.86 -1.09
C LEU A 342 -24.54 -0.34 -0.42
N LEU A 343 -24.30 -1.38 -1.21
CA LEU A 343 -23.64 -2.60 -0.78
C LEU A 343 -22.17 -2.57 -1.17
N GLY A 344 -21.33 -2.61 -0.15
CA GLY A 344 -19.90 -2.79 -0.29
C GLY A 344 -19.59 -4.22 -0.73
N GLY A 345 -18.79 -4.32 -1.78
CA GLY A 345 -18.27 -5.61 -2.27
C GLY A 345 -17.33 -6.29 -1.28
N PRO A 346 -16.85 -7.51 -1.61
CA PRO A 346 -15.75 -8.17 -0.90
C PRO A 346 -14.45 -7.36 -0.92
N PHE A 347 -14.40 -6.36 -1.79
CA PHE A 347 -13.32 -5.40 -1.85
C PHE A 347 -13.67 -4.09 -1.15
N THR A 348 -14.89 -3.79 -0.70
CA THR A 348 -15.22 -2.50 -0.04
C THR A 348 -15.40 -2.73 1.46
N PRO A 349 -14.34 -3.06 2.24
CA PRO A 349 -14.51 -3.56 3.60
C PRO A 349 -14.80 -2.44 4.62
N VAL A 350 -14.52 -1.17 4.28
CA VAL A 350 -14.89 -0.01 5.10
C VAL A 350 -15.13 1.15 4.13
N PHE A 351 -16.37 1.59 3.97
CA PHE A 351 -16.62 2.91 3.38
C PHE A 351 -15.92 3.93 4.27
N GLY A 352 -14.99 4.70 3.70
CA GLY A 352 -14.25 5.70 4.45
C GLY A 352 -15.13 6.92 4.76
N THR A 353 -14.60 7.81 5.59
CA THR A 353 -15.24 9.09 5.91
C THR A 353 -15.46 9.96 4.67
N ASP A 354 -14.63 9.78 3.64
CA ASP A 354 -14.73 10.53 2.38
C ASP A 354 -15.91 10.03 1.55
N GLU A 355 -16.08 8.71 1.40
CA GLU A 355 -17.26 8.14 0.74
C GLU A 355 -18.54 8.55 1.48
N GLU A 356 -18.54 8.48 2.82
CA GLU A 356 -19.64 8.95 3.68
C GLU A 356 -20.02 10.40 3.44
N ALA A 357 -19.06 11.30 3.49
CA ALA A 357 -19.31 12.72 3.24
C ALA A 357 -19.88 12.94 1.83
N TRP A 358 -19.37 12.25 0.81
CA TRP A 358 -19.89 12.38 -0.55
C TRP A 358 -21.29 11.83 -0.72
N LEU A 359 -21.59 10.66 -0.15
CA LEU A 359 -22.93 10.11 -0.27
C LEU A 359 -23.96 10.97 0.48
N GLN A 360 -23.58 11.52 1.64
CA GLN A 360 -24.43 12.46 2.39
C GLN A 360 -24.63 13.77 1.62
N GLN A 361 -23.56 14.35 1.06
CA GLN A 361 -23.65 15.58 0.26
C GLN A 361 -24.46 15.36 -1.03
N TYR A 362 -24.29 14.20 -1.66
CA TYR A 362 -25.07 13.78 -2.81
C TYR A 362 -26.55 13.59 -2.47
N ALA A 363 -26.85 12.89 -1.37
CA ALA A 363 -28.22 12.71 -0.88
C ALA A 363 -28.89 14.05 -0.55
N ALA A 364 -28.15 15.01 0.03
CA ALA A 364 -28.66 16.35 0.29
C ALA A 364 -29.08 17.07 -1.01
N MET A 365 -28.29 16.97 -2.09
CA MET A 365 -28.63 17.58 -3.38
C MET A 365 -29.78 16.90 -4.11
N VAL A 366 -29.94 15.57 -3.98
CA VAL A 366 -31.09 14.85 -4.55
C VAL A 366 -32.38 15.17 -3.77
N SER A 367 -32.25 15.62 -2.52
CA SER A 367 -33.39 15.97 -1.68
C SER A 367 -33.90 17.40 -1.88
N THR A 368 -33.11 18.29 -2.46
CA THR A 368 -33.50 19.68 -2.82
C THR A 368 -34.10 19.72 -4.21
#